data_AF-A0A7C1XM94-F1
#
_entry.id   AF-A0A7C1XM94-F1
#
_cell.length_a   1.000
_cell.length_b   1.000
_cell.length_c   1.000
_cell.angle_alpha   90.00
_cell.angle_beta   90.00
_cell.angle_gamma   90.00
#
_symmetry.space_group_name_H-M   'P 1'
#
loop_
_entity.id
_entity.type
_entity.pdbx_description
1 polymer ?
#
loop_
_entity_poly.entity_id
_entity_poly.type
_entity_poly.pdbx_seq_one_letter_code
_entity_poly.pdbx_strand_id
1 'polypeptide(L)' 'MLENRENQTVPSVIFHTRRDHEWVDVSSDELFKGKTVVVFALPGAFTP' A
#
# COMPACT_ATOMS: atom_id res chain seq x y z
N MET A 1 8.26 6.25 -18.81
CA MET A 1 7.29 7.12 -18.11
C MET A 1 6.37 6.22 -17.29
N LEU A 2 5.92 6.68 -16.13
CA LEU A 2 4.92 5.94 -15.35
C LEU A 2 3.56 6.04 -16.04
N GLU A 3 2.83 4.93 -16.09
CA GLU A 3 1.46 4.88 -16.60
C GLU A 3 0.51 5.53 -15.58
N ASN A 4 -0.35 6.45 -16.03
CA ASN A 4 -1.37 7.04 -15.18
C ASN A 4 -2.52 6.04 -14.94
N ARG A 5 -2.99 5.92 -13.70
CA ARG A 5 -4.07 4.99 -13.29
C ARG A 5 -5.22 5.68 -12.56
N GLU A 6 -5.44 6.96 -12.81
CA GLU A 6 -6.59 7.70 -12.25
C GLU A 6 -7.92 7.06 -12.67
N ASN A 7 -8.93 7.17 -11.80
CA ASN A 7 -10.27 6.57 -11.95
C ASN A 7 -10.31 5.04 -11.98
N GLN A 8 -9.20 4.35 -11.75
CA GLN A 8 -9.15 2.91 -11.57
C GLN A 8 -9.21 2.56 -10.08
N THR A 9 -9.75 1.38 -9.77
CA THR A 9 -9.74 0.85 -8.40
C THR A 9 -8.31 0.54 -7.97
N VAL A 10 -8.00 0.77 -6.69
CA VAL A 10 -6.72 0.33 -6.11
C VAL A 10 -6.58 -1.19 -6.29
N PRO A 11 -5.42 -1.70 -6.77
CA PRO A 11 -5.20 -3.12 -6.94
C PRO A 11 -5.41 -3.90 -5.64
N SER A 12 -6.04 -5.07 -5.74
CA SER A 12 -6.19 -6.00 -4.62
C SER A 12 -4.86 -6.70 -4.35
N VAL A 13 -4.22 -6.40 -3.23
CA VAL A 13 -2.93 -6.98 -2.83
C VAL A 13 -2.88 -7.27 -1.33
N ILE A 14 -1.95 -8.13 -0.93
CA ILE A 14 -1.58 -8.35 0.47
C ILE A 14 -0.22 -7.70 0.72
N PHE A 15 -0.15 -6.85 1.75
CA PHE A 15 1.07 -6.27 2.27
C PHE A 15 1.60 -7.15 3.40
N HIS A 16 2.79 -7.72 3.21
CA HIS A 16 3.47 -8.46 4.27
C HIS A 16 4.18 -7.47 5.21
N THR A 17 3.58 -7.26 6.38
CA THR A 17 4.08 -6.34 7.40
C THR A 17 4.68 -7.11 8.57
N ARG A 18 5.42 -6.42 9.44
CA ARG A 18 5.85 -6.98 10.72
C ARG A 18 5.23 -6.21 11.88
N ARG A 19 4.63 -6.93 12.82
CA ARG A 19 4.14 -6.41 14.10
C ARG A 19 4.66 -7.30 15.21
N ASP A 20 5.25 -6.71 16.24
CA ASP A 20 5.77 -7.44 17.40
C ASP A 20 6.74 -8.59 17.05
N HIS A 21 7.51 -8.42 15.97
CA HIS A 21 8.45 -9.42 15.39
C HIS A 21 7.79 -10.60 14.65
N GLU A 22 6.48 -10.60 14.49
CA GLU A 22 5.74 -11.57 13.70
C GLU A 22 5.34 -11.00 12.33
N TRP A 23 5.26 -11.89 11.33
CA TRP A 23 4.71 -11.54 10.03
C TRP A 23 3.19 -11.44 10.12
N VAL A 24 2.66 -10.33 9.63
CA VAL A 24 1.22 -10.06 9.59
C VAL A 24 0.86 -9.57 8.21
N ASP A 25 -0.08 -10.26 7.59
CA ASP A 25 -0.66 -9.90 6.31
C ASP A 25 -1.71 -8.83 6.51
N VAL A 26 -1.62 -7.75 5.73
CA VAL A 26 -2.60 -6.66 5.70
C VAL A 26 -3.11 -6.54 4.28
N SER A 27 -4.42 -6.69 4.07
CA SER A 27 -4.99 -6.53 2.73
C SER A 27 -5.14 -5.06 2.33
N SER A 28 -5.11 -4.77 1.03
CA SER A 28 -5.46 -3.44 0.51
C SER A 28 -6.86 -3.00 0.90
N ASP A 29 -7.81 -3.94 1.03
CA ASP A 29 -9.18 -3.64 1.44
C ASP A 29 -9.24 -3.07 2.86
N GLU A 30 -8.47 -3.64 3.80
CA GLU A 30 -8.38 -3.11 5.17
C GLU A 30 -7.88 -1.66 5.21
N LEU A 31 -7.01 -1.29 4.28
CA LEU A 31 -6.41 0.04 4.21
C LEU A 31 -7.31 1.06 3.49
N PHE A 32 -7.97 0.67 2.40
CA PHE A 32 -8.63 1.61 1.47
C PHE A 32 -10.16 1.55 1.48
N LYS A 33 -10.78 0.43 1.85
CA LYS A 33 -12.23 0.27 1.73
C LYS A 33 -12.98 1.20 2.68
N GLY A 34 -13.87 2.03 2.13
CA GLY A 34 -14.67 2.98 2.91
C GLY A 34 -13.86 4.10 3.56
N LYS A 35 -12.61 4.32 3.12
CA LYS A 35 -11.72 5.35 3.65
C LYS A 35 -11.19 6.22 2.51
N THR A 36 -11.13 7.52 2.75
CA THR A 36 -10.35 8.43 1.88
C THR A 36 -8.91 8.43 2.38
N VAL A 37 -7.97 7.99 1.54
CA VAL A 37 -6.57 7.78 1.93
C VAL A 37 -5.66 8.54 0.97
N VAL A 38 -4.66 9.24 1.53
CA VAL A 38 -3.56 9.85 0.78
C VAL A 38 -2.35 8.93 0.87
N VAL A 39 -1.74 8.59 -0.26
CA VAL A 39 -0.56 7.69 -0.33
C VAL A 39 0.57 8.37 -1.11
N PHE A 40 1.77 8.25 -0.59
CA PHE A 40 3.01 8.61 -1.28
C PHE A 40 3.92 7.37 -1.32
N ALA A 41 4.50 7.09 -2.49
CA ALA A 41 5.46 6.00 -2.66
C ALA A 41 6.88 6.57 -2.70
N LEU A 42 7.81 5.89 -2.02
CA LEU A 42 9.23 6.24 -2.00
C LEU A 42 10.05 5.13 -2.66
N PRO A 43 11.26 5.42 -3.17
CA PRO A 43 12.12 4.41 -3.79
C PRO A 43 12.50 3.25 -2.84
N GLY A 44 12.65 3.54 -1.55
CA GLY A 44 12.95 2.56 -0.52
C GLY A 44 13.28 3.21 0.82
N ALA A 45 13.29 2.42 1.89
CA ALA A 45 13.85 2.86 3.17
C ALA A 45 15.38 2.96 3.07
N PHE A 46 15.99 3.89 3.81
CA PHE A 46 17.44 4.10 3.84
C PHE A 46 18.07 4.50 2.49
N THR A 47 17.30 5.15 1.62
CA THR A 47 17.83 5.86 0.43
C THR A 47 18.19 7.30 0.81
N PRO A 48 19.29 7.89 0.28
CA PRO A 48 19.69 9.27 0.56
C PRO A 48 18.64 10.32 0.23
#